data_AF-A0A2U1KYB2-F1
#
_entry.id   AF-A0A2U1KYB2-F1
#
_cell.length_a   1.000
_cell.length_b   1.000
_cell.length_c   1.000
_cell.angle_alpha   90.00
_cell.angle_beta   90.00
_cell.angle_gamma   90.00
#
_symmetry.space_group_name_H-M   'P 1'
#
loop_
_entity.id
_entity.type
_entity.pdbx_description
1 polymer ?
#
loop_
_entity_poly.entity_id
_entity_poly.type
_entity_poly.pdbx_seq_one_letter_code
_entity_poly.pdbx_strand_id
1 'polypeptide(L)'
;MSTMAPMAPIPVPESSKSSRKPPLKVVVALACKRVQDNICKFAKKGLTPSQIGVILRDSHGIAQVNSVTGSKILRILKAHGLAPEIPEDLYHLIKKAVAIRKHLERNRKDKDSKFRLILVESRIHRLARYYKKTKKLPPVWKYESTTASTLVA
;
A
#
# COMPACT_ATOMS: atom_id res chain seq x y z
N MET A 1 -36.94 39.34 7.21
CA MET A 1 -36.04 38.56 6.32
C MET A 1 -34.62 38.73 6.82
N SER A 2 -34.06 37.73 7.52
CA SER A 2 -32.67 37.76 7.98
C SER A 2 -31.90 36.71 7.20
N THR A 3 -31.07 37.14 6.25
CA THR A 3 -30.23 36.28 5.43
C THR A 3 -29.08 35.75 6.29
N MET A 4 -29.12 34.47 6.63
CA MET A 4 -27.99 33.74 7.22
C MET A 4 -26.76 33.91 6.34
N ALA A 5 -25.69 34.48 6.90
CA ALA A 5 -24.39 34.55 6.25
C ALA A 5 -23.81 33.12 6.10
N PRO A 6 -23.22 32.78 4.94
CA PRO A 6 -22.59 31.49 4.75
C PRO A 6 -21.35 31.36 5.64
N MET A 7 -21.32 30.32 6.48
CA MET A 7 -20.15 29.93 7.28
C MET A 7 -18.94 29.73 6.36
N ALA A 8 -17.86 30.47 6.62
CA ALA A 8 -16.60 30.28 5.90
C ALA A 8 -16.07 28.85 6.12
N PRO A 9 -15.51 28.20 5.09
CA PRO A 9 -14.90 26.88 5.24
C PRO A 9 -13.78 26.90 6.27
N ILE A 10 -13.80 25.95 7.20
CA ILE A 10 -12.75 25.75 8.19
C ILE A 10 -11.42 25.49 7.45
N PRO A 11 -10.31 26.19 7.77
CA PRO A 11 -9.01 25.93 7.16
C PRO A 11 -8.56 24.50 7.46
N VAL A 12 -8.44 23.68 6.43
CA VAL A 12 -7.84 22.34 6.56
C VAL A 12 -6.32 22.51 6.54
N PRO A 13 -5.56 22.00 7.52
CA PRO A 13 -4.11 22.15 7.55
C PRO A 13 -3.48 21.54 6.30
N GLU A 14 -2.60 22.32 5.69
CA GLU A 14 -2.00 22.05 4.39
C GLU A 14 -1.14 20.78 4.43
N SER A 15 -1.61 19.74 3.73
CA SER A 15 -0.84 18.50 3.52
C SER A 15 0.41 18.83 2.71
N SER A 16 1.60 18.72 3.32
CA SER A 16 2.89 18.79 2.62
C SER A 16 2.94 17.75 1.49
N LYS A 17 2.71 18.16 0.24
CA LYS A 17 2.78 17.27 -0.93
C LYS A 17 4.25 17.04 -1.32
N SER A 18 4.95 16.16 -0.62
CA SER A 18 6.28 15.70 -1.03
C SER A 18 6.15 14.56 -2.05
N SER A 19 5.91 14.86 -3.33
CA SER A 19 5.92 13.86 -4.41
C SER A 19 7.28 13.82 -5.09
N ARG A 20 7.91 12.64 -5.17
CA ARG A 20 9.21 12.45 -5.84
C ARG A 20 9.00 12.51 -7.36
N LYS A 21 9.64 13.46 -8.06
CA LYS A 21 9.64 13.51 -9.52
C LYS A 21 10.52 12.39 -10.10
N PRO A 22 10.07 11.63 -11.12
CA PRO A 22 10.88 10.58 -11.71
C PRO A 22 12.04 11.16 -12.53
N PRO A 23 13.26 10.59 -12.45
CA PRO A 23 14.40 11.02 -13.26
C PRO A 23 14.25 10.64 -14.74
N LEU A 24 14.98 11.35 -15.61
CA LEU A 24 15.05 11.09 -17.05
C LEU A 24 15.65 9.70 -17.35
N LYS A 25 15.22 9.10 -18.46
CA LYS A 25 15.55 7.71 -18.83
C LYS A 25 17.03 7.59 -19.18
N VAL A 26 17.80 6.83 -18.40
CA VAL A 26 19.11 6.31 -18.80
C VAL A 26 18.95 4.82 -19.08
N VAL A 27 19.20 4.40 -20.32
CA VAL A 27 18.99 3.02 -20.78
C VAL A 27 20.30 2.26 -20.64
N VAL A 28 20.35 1.30 -19.71
CA VAL A 28 21.45 0.32 -19.63
C VAL A 28 20.87 -1.05 -20.01
N ALA A 29 21.10 -1.49 -21.24
CA ALA A 29 20.44 -2.65 -21.85
C ALA A 29 20.94 -4.02 -21.33
N LEU A 30 22.16 -4.09 -20.79
CA LEU A 30 22.75 -5.36 -20.32
C LEU A 30 22.28 -5.79 -18.90
N ALA A 31 21.48 -4.97 -18.22
CA ALA A 31 21.11 -5.16 -16.80
C ALA A 31 19.77 -5.89 -16.57
N CYS A 32 18.92 -6.08 -17.59
CA CYS A 32 17.52 -6.48 -17.38
C CYS A 32 17.33 -7.83 -16.68
N LYS A 33 18.06 -8.86 -17.11
CA LYS A 33 17.93 -10.22 -16.55
C LYS A 33 18.40 -10.28 -15.09
N ARG A 34 19.56 -9.67 -14.80
CA ARG A 34 20.12 -9.56 -13.45
C ARG A 34 19.16 -8.85 -12.48
N VAL A 35 18.45 -7.82 -12.94
CA VAL A 35 17.44 -7.11 -12.13
C VAL A 35 16.23 -7.99 -11.85
N GLN A 36 15.72 -8.75 -12.82
CA GLN A 36 14.63 -9.70 -12.60
C GLN A 36 15.02 -10.79 -11.59
N ASP A 37 16.24 -11.34 -11.70
CA ASP A 37 16.75 -12.34 -10.77
C ASP A 37 16.85 -11.80 -9.35
N ASN A 38 17.34 -10.57 -9.19
CA ASN A 38 17.39 -9.90 -7.88
C ASN A 38 16.00 -9.66 -7.30
N ILE A 39 15.03 -9.21 -8.11
CA ILE A 39 13.63 -9.05 -7.69
C ILE A 39 13.05 -10.39 -7.20
N CYS A 40 13.27 -11.48 -7.94
CA CYS A 40 12.80 -12.80 -7.55
C CYS A 40 13.47 -13.29 -6.25
N LYS A 41 14.78 -13.05 -6.07
CA LYS A 41 15.50 -13.37 -4.83
C LYS A 41 14.93 -12.61 -3.64
N PHE A 42 14.66 -11.32 -3.78
CA PHE A 42 14.09 -10.52 -2.69
C PHE A 42 12.64 -10.88 -2.39
N ALA A 43 11.84 -11.23 -3.40
CA ALA A 43 10.48 -11.71 -3.20
C ALA A 43 10.44 -13.05 -2.48
N LYS A 44 11.36 -13.98 -2.79
CA LYS A 44 11.51 -15.25 -2.05
C LYS A 44 11.90 -15.06 -0.59
N LYS A 45 12.54 -13.94 -0.24
CA LYS A 45 12.82 -13.55 1.16
C LYS A 45 11.59 -12.96 1.88
N GLY A 46 10.45 -12.84 1.20
CA GLY A 46 9.23 -12.27 1.76
C GLY A 46 9.19 -10.73 1.78
N LEU A 47 10.10 -10.07 1.05
CA LEU A 47 10.10 -8.61 0.97
C LEU A 47 8.96 -8.10 0.09
N THR A 48 8.35 -6.99 0.50
CA THR A 48 7.24 -6.43 -0.25
C THR A 48 7.73 -5.71 -1.51
N PRO A 49 6.91 -5.63 -2.58
CA PRO A 49 7.27 -4.92 -3.81
C PRO A 49 7.78 -3.50 -3.57
N SER A 50 7.20 -2.80 -2.59
CA SER A 50 7.64 -1.45 -2.19
C SER A 50 9.04 -1.46 -1.56
N GLN A 51 9.34 -2.41 -0.67
CA GLN A 51 10.67 -2.58 -0.07
C GLN A 51 11.72 -2.98 -1.11
N ILE A 52 11.38 -3.89 -2.02
CA ILE A 52 12.26 -4.31 -3.12
C ILE A 52 12.66 -3.09 -3.96
N GLY A 53 11.72 -2.21 -4.28
CA GLY A 53 12.00 -0.99 -5.03
C GLY A 53 12.94 -0.02 -4.31
N VAL A 54 12.92 0.03 -2.98
CA VAL A 54 13.83 0.84 -2.17
C VAL A 54 15.23 0.22 -2.17
N ILE A 55 15.35 -1.10 -1.93
CA ILE A 55 16.65 -1.80 -1.93
C ILE A 55 17.34 -1.73 -3.29
N LEU A 56 16.58 -1.83 -4.39
CA LEU A 56 17.13 -1.70 -5.73
C LEU A 56 17.65 -0.28 -6.00
N ARG A 57 17.03 0.74 -5.39
CA ARG A 57 17.48 2.13 -5.52
C ARG A 57 18.75 2.37 -4.70
N ASP A 58 18.72 1.99 -3.43
CA ASP A 58 19.74 2.40 -2.46
C ASP A 58 20.99 1.52 -2.55
N SER A 59 20.83 0.21 -2.76
CA SER A 59 21.97 -0.73 -2.81
C SER A 59 22.46 -1.06 -4.22
N HIS A 60 21.58 -1.00 -5.23
CA HIS A 60 21.92 -1.38 -6.60
C HIS A 60 21.96 -0.19 -7.57
N GLY A 61 21.65 1.03 -7.12
CA GLY A 61 21.67 2.23 -7.95
C GLY A 61 20.57 2.29 -9.02
N ILE A 62 19.56 1.42 -8.97
CA ILE A 62 18.48 1.36 -9.96
C ILE A 62 17.36 2.31 -9.55
N ALA A 63 17.38 3.52 -10.13
CA ALA A 63 16.39 4.55 -9.79
C ALA A 63 14.95 4.14 -10.17
N GLN A 64 14.76 3.50 -11.33
CA GLN A 64 13.46 3.10 -11.87
C GLN A 64 13.51 1.73 -12.54
N VAL A 65 12.86 0.73 -11.94
CA VAL A 65 12.78 -0.64 -12.49
C VAL A 65 12.09 -0.67 -13.85
N ASN A 66 11.08 0.18 -14.07
CA ASN A 66 10.35 0.25 -15.33
C ASN A 66 11.23 0.74 -16.50
N SER A 67 12.22 1.60 -16.23
CA SER A 67 13.12 2.11 -17.27
C SER A 67 14.13 1.08 -17.72
N VAL A 68 14.50 0.16 -16.82
CA VAL A 68 15.45 -0.93 -17.13
C VAL A 68 14.68 -2.09 -17.76
N THR A 69 13.74 -2.69 -17.04
CA THR A 69 13.09 -3.95 -17.42
C THR A 69 11.88 -3.75 -18.35
N GLY A 70 11.41 -2.53 -18.56
CA GLY A 70 10.18 -2.23 -19.34
C GLY A 70 8.87 -2.67 -18.65
N SER A 71 8.95 -3.20 -17.42
CA SER A 71 7.81 -3.68 -16.64
C SER A 71 7.93 -3.26 -15.18
N LYS A 72 6.78 -3.08 -14.52
CA LYS A 72 6.72 -2.80 -13.07
C LYS A 72 7.02 -4.06 -12.25
N ILE A 73 7.52 -3.88 -11.03
CA ILE A 73 7.86 -4.95 -10.08
C ILE A 73 6.71 -5.96 -9.91
N LEU A 74 5.48 -5.47 -9.68
CA LEU A 74 4.29 -6.35 -9.53
C LEU A 74 4.01 -7.22 -10.76
N ARG A 75 4.33 -6.74 -11.97
CA ARG A 75 4.12 -7.50 -13.21
C ARG A 75 5.16 -8.62 -13.35
N ILE A 76 6.40 -8.32 -12.99
CA ILE A 76 7.50 -9.29 -12.93
C ILE A 76 7.17 -10.39 -11.91
N LEU A 77 6.72 -10.02 -10.72
CA LEU A 77 6.33 -10.99 -9.68
C LEU A 77 5.16 -11.88 -10.11
N LYS A 78 4.16 -11.32 -10.80
CA LYS A 78 3.07 -12.12 -11.37
C LYS A 78 3.54 -13.11 -12.43
N ALA A 79 4.45 -12.70 -13.31
CA ALA A 79 5.00 -13.58 -14.35
C ALA A 79 5.76 -14.78 -13.74
N HIS A 80 6.38 -14.61 -12.59
CA HIS A 80 7.08 -15.67 -11.86
C HIS A 80 6.23 -16.41 -10.81
N GLY A 81 4.94 -16.10 -10.69
CA GLY A 81 4.06 -16.73 -9.70
C GLY A 81 4.38 -16.39 -8.23
N LEU A 82 5.18 -15.34 -7.99
CA LEU A 82 5.58 -14.88 -6.65
C LEU A 82 4.78 -13.65 -6.19
N ALA A 83 3.64 -13.39 -6.84
CA ALA A 83 2.81 -12.24 -6.50
C ALA A 83 1.99 -12.51 -5.23
N PRO A 84 1.87 -11.54 -4.32
CA PRO A 84 0.99 -11.69 -3.17
C PRO A 84 -0.47 -11.73 -3.61
N GLU A 85 -1.23 -12.68 -3.05
CA GLU A 85 -2.68 -12.85 -3.27
C GLU A 85 -3.45 -11.60 -2.84
N ILE A 86 -3.06 -11.01 -1.71
CA ILE A 86 -3.64 -9.78 -1.19
C ILE A 86 -2.76 -8.59 -1.59
N PRO A 87 -3.32 -7.52 -2.18
CA PRO A 87 -2.58 -6.30 -2.47
C PRO A 87 -1.91 -5.73 -1.22
N GLU A 88 -0.64 -5.32 -1.37
CA GLU A 88 0.20 -4.79 -0.29
C GLU A 88 -0.48 -3.64 0.49
N ASP A 89 -1.19 -2.75 -0.22
CA ASP A 89 -1.90 -1.62 0.39
C ASP A 89 -3.00 -2.08 1.36
N LEU A 90 -3.73 -3.14 0.99
CA LEU A 90 -4.82 -3.68 1.79
C LEU A 90 -4.26 -4.41 3.01
N TYR A 91 -3.22 -5.21 2.81
CA TYR A 91 -2.50 -5.93 3.87
C TYR A 91 -2.01 -4.98 4.98
N HIS A 92 -1.32 -3.90 4.62
CA HIS A 92 -0.78 -2.96 5.61
C HIS A 92 -1.86 -2.15 6.35
N LEU A 93 -3.00 -1.85 5.70
CA LEU A 93 -4.11 -1.20 6.40
C LEU A 93 -4.77 -2.15 7.39
N ILE A 94 -4.95 -3.42 7.03
CA ILE A 94 -5.47 -4.45 7.94
C ILE A 94 -4.51 -4.63 9.12
N LYS A 95 -3.19 -4.72 8.86
CA LYS A 95 -2.16 -4.78 9.90
C LYS A 95 -2.26 -3.64 10.90
N LYS A 96 -2.45 -2.42 10.39
CA LYS A 96 -2.62 -1.22 11.21
C LYS A 96 -3.92 -1.28 12.02
N ALA A 97 -5.02 -1.71 11.42
CA ALA A 97 -6.29 -1.85 12.12
C ALA A 97 -6.22 -2.87 13.27
N VAL A 98 -5.58 -4.02 13.05
CA VAL A 98 -5.35 -5.05 14.07
C VAL A 98 -4.51 -4.50 15.23
N ALA A 99 -3.44 -3.76 14.93
CA ALA A 99 -2.61 -3.14 15.97
C ALA A 99 -3.39 -2.11 16.81
N ILE A 100 -4.21 -1.27 16.17
CA ILE A 100 -5.05 -0.28 16.88
C ILE A 100 -6.11 -0.98 17.73
N ARG A 101 -6.72 -2.06 17.25
CA ARG A 101 -7.68 -2.85 18.03
C ARG A 101 -7.03 -3.44 19.29
N LYS A 102 -5.87 -4.06 19.15
CA LYS A 102 -5.09 -4.60 20.29
C LYS A 102 -4.70 -3.51 21.30
N HIS A 103 -4.41 -2.30 20.84
CA HIS A 103 -4.17 -1.15 21.71
C HIS A 103 -5.43 -0.73 22.49
N LEU A 104 -6.57 -0.65 21.78
CA LEU A 104 -7.86 -0.25 22.36
C LEU A 104 -8.45 -1.28 23.34
N GLU A 105 -8.10 -2.56 23.19
CA GLU A 105 -8.49 -3.61 24.15
C GLU A 105 -8.00 -3.29 25.58
N ARG A 106 -6.78 -2.75 25.69
CA ARG A 106 -6.17 -2.32 26.96
C ARG A 106 -6.56 -0.89 27.32
N ASN A 107 -6.68 -0.02 26.33
CA ASN A 107 -6.92 1.42 26.50
C ASN A 107 -8.32 1.84 26.02
N ARG A 108 -9.36 1.33 26.67
CA ARG A 108 -10.77 1.55 26.25
C ARG A 108 -11.22 3.02 26.25
N LYS A 109 -10.55 3.90 26.99
CA LYS A 109 -10.88 5.33 27.10
C LYS A 109 -10.25 6.19 25.99
N ASP A 110 -9.38 5.63 25.16
CA ASP A 110 -8.69 6.37 24.09
C ASP A 110 -9.64 6.64 22.90
N LYS A 111 -10.27 7.81 22.94
CA LYS A 111 -11.22 8.28 21.91
C LYS A 111 -10.53 8.58 20.58
N ASP A 112 -9.27 9.03 20.61
CA ASP A 112 -8.52 9.36 19.40
C ASP A 112 -8.15 8.10 18.61
N SER A 113 -7.64 7.07 19.28
CA SER A 113 -7.38 5.77 18.65
C SER A 113 -8.66 5.13 18.10
N LYS A 114 -9.80 5.28 18.79
CA LYS A 114 -11.10 4.80 18.30
C LYS A 114 -11.52 5.52 17.02
N PHE A 115 -11.35 6.85 16.96
CA PHE A 115 -11.62 7.62 15.75
C PHE A 115 -10.69 7.21 14.60
N ARG A 116 -9.39 7.04 14.87
CA ARG A 116 -8.42 6.59 13.87
C ARG A 116 -8.71 5.18 13.35
N LEU A 117 -9.20 4.27 14.19
CA LEU A 117 -9.66 2.94 13.75
C LEU A 117 -10.76 3.06 12.70
N ILE A 118 -11.79 3.89 12.95
CA ILE A 118 -12.91 4.12 12.02
C ILE A 118 -12.39 4.63 10.67
N LEU A 119 -11.42 5.54 10.67
CA LEU A 119 -10.81 6.06 9.44
C LEU A 119 -10.06 4.97 8.66
N VAL A 120 -9.30 4.12 9.36
CA VAL A 120 -8.55 3.02 8.73
C VAL A 120 -9.52 1.99 8.15
N GLU A 121 -10.56 1.59 8.87
CA GLU A 121 -11.58 0.64 8.40
C GLU A 121 -12.36 1.18 7.20
N SER A 122 -12.70 2.46 7.22
CA SER A 122 -13.33 3.14 6.08
C SER A 122 -12.43 3.11 4.83
N ARG A 123 -11.11 3.23 4.99
CA ARG A 123 -10.15 3.10 3.88
C ARG A 123 -10.06 1.66 3.36
N ILE A 124 -10.07 0.67 4.26
CA ILE A 124 -10.08 -0.76 3.89
C ILE A 124 -11.30 -1.08 3.04
N HIS A 125 -12.50 -0.68 3.48
CA HIS A 125 -13.73 -0.91 2.73
C HIS A 125 -13.72 -0.25 1.35
N ARG A 126 -13.19 0.98 1.25
CA ARG A 126 -13.06 1.68 -0.03
C ARG A 126 -12.13 0.95 -0.99
N LEU A 127 -10.96 0.51 -0.52
CA LEU A 127 -10.01 -0.22 -1.35
C LEU A 127 -10.51 -1.62 -1.73
N ALA A 128 -11.17 -2.32 -0.81
CA ALA A 128 -11.78 -3.60 -1.09
C ALA A 128 -12.81 -3.50 -2.24
N ARG A 129 -13.68 -2.48 -2.22
CA ARG A 129 -14.62 -2.22 -3.33
C ARG A 129 -13.89 -1.99 -4.66
N TYR A 130 -12.83 -1.19 -4.65
CA TYR A 130 -12.03 -0.94 -5.85
C TYR A 130 -11.41 -2.23 -6.42
N TYR A 131 -10.81 -3.07 -5.57
CA TYR A 131 -10.17 -4.30 -6.01
C TYR A 131 -11.13 -5.40 -6.44
N LYS A 132 -12.34 -5.44 -5.88
CA LYS A 132 -13.45 -6.26 -6.41
C LYS A 132 -13.82 -5.82 -7.82
N LYS A 133 -13.97 -4.51 -8.05
CA LYS A 133 -14.28 -3.96 -9.38
C LYS A 133 -13.19 -4.26 -10.41
N THR A 134 -11.92 -4.21 -10.01
CA THR A 134 -10.77 -4.52 -10.89
C THR A 134 -10.46 -6.03 -10.99
N LYS A 135 -11.30 -6.90 -10.43
CA LYS A 135 -11.14 -8.38 -10.43
C LYS A 135 -9.80 -8.85 -9.88
N LYS A 136 -9.16 -8.05 -9.02
CA LYS A 136 -7.94 -8.47 -8.30
C LYS A 136 -8.26 -9.25 -7.03
N LEU A 137 -9.46 -9.10 -6.50
CA LEU A 137 -9.98 -9.82 -5.35
C LEU A 137 -11.25 -10.60 -5.73
N PRO A 138 -11.52 -11.75 -5.09
CA PRO A 138 -12.80 -12.45 -5.23
C PRO A 138 -13.98 -11.55 -4.82
N PRO A 139 -15.14 -11.66 -5.49
CA PRO A 139 -16.32 -10.85 -5.16
C PRO A 139 -16.84 -11.13 -3.73
N VAL A 140 -16.63 -12.35 -3.24
CA VAL A 140 -17.00 -12.81 -1.90
C VAL A 140 -16.12 -12.20 -0.79
N TRP A 141 -14.93 -11.69 -1.13
CA TRP A 141 -13.97 -11.22 -0.13
C TRP A 141 -14.57 -10.14 0.79
N LYS A 142 -14.52 -10.33 2.11
CA LYS A 142 -15.04 -9.37 3.08
C LYS A 142 -14.01 -9.13 4.18
N TYR A 143 -13.86 -7.88 4.57
CA TYR A 143 -13.06 -7.54 5.74
C TYR A 143 -13.90 -7.82 6.98
N GLU A 144 -13.48 -8.82 7.76
CA GLU A 144 -14.04 -9.13 9.06
C GLU A 144 -12.97 -8.93 10.13
N SER A 145 -13.30 -8.15 11.15
CA SER A 145 -12.32 -7.73 12.14
C SER A 145 -11.79 -8.85 13.04
N THR A 146 -12.57 -9.91 13.20
CA THR A 146 -12.21 -11.12 13.96
C THR A 146 -11.22 -12.00 13.19
N THR A 147 -11.41 -12.12 11.87
CA THR A 147 -10.52 -12.88 10.98
C THR A 147 -9.32 -12.05 10.51
N ALA A 148 -9.34 -10.74 10.69
CA ALA A 148 -8.26 -9.84 10.26
C ALA A 148 -6.87 -10.23 10.83
N SER A 149 -6.83 -10.78 12.05
CA SER A 149 -5.58 -11.19 12.70
C SER A 149 -4.93 -12.41 12.04
N THR A 150 -5.71 -13.34 11.48
CA THR A 150 -5.17 -14.53 10.80
C THR A 150 -4.69 -14.23 9.38
N LEU A 151 -5.22 -13.17 8.76
CA LEU A 151 -4.82 -12.70 7.45
C LEU A 151 -3.47 -11.94 7.45
N VAL A 152 -2.97 -11.58 8.64
CA VAL A 152 -1.79 -10.71 8.81
C VAL A 152 -0.74 -11.33 9.76
N ALA A 153 -0.93 -12.58 10.14
CA ALA A 153 0.00 -13.35 10.96
C ALA A 153 1.27 -13.73 10.19
#